data_AF-A0A0Q5KM55-F1
#
_entry.id   AF-A0A0Q5KM55-F1
#
_cell.length_a   1.000
_cell.length_b   1.000
_cell.length_c   1.000
_cell.angle_alpha   90.00
_cell.angle_beta   90.00
_cell.angle_gamma   90.00
#
_symmetry.space_group_name_H-M   'P 1'
#
loop_
_entity.id
_entity.type
_entity.pdbx_description
1 polymer ?
#
loop_
_entity_poly.entity_id
_entity_poly.type
_entity_poly.pdbx_seq_one_letter_code
_entity_poly.pdbx_strand_id
1 'polypeptide(L)'
;MVDLRSKIHGAGATQAVNLVVMAFHDRFASDAEGAVTAHYLDARVHPGDRRAPGQTSLALVSKKGTRSTTGFANSARYTPLQLASIEQAAADNVTDLTDASGKVIGRAFGVRADLLINSGDVVVNTKTLAPTELSVGEDADGRDIRAQITDSVAAARRARDAARALVSEPAGDALARR
;
A
#
# COMPACT_ATOMS: atom_id res chain seq x y z
N MET A 1 9.10 15.89 -3.63
CA MET A 1 8.12 14.79 -3.64
C MET A 1 8.91 13.51 -3.85
N VAL A 2 9.10 12.70 -2.80
CA VAL A 2 9.81 11.41 -2.96
C VAL A 2 8.78 10.40 -3.42
N ASP A 3 8.91 10.00 -4.67
CA ASP A 3 8.11 8.98 -5.32
C ASP A 3 8.61 7.62 -4.83
N LEU A 4 7.71 6.76 -4.33
CA LEU A 4 8.07 5.36 -4.08
C LEU A 4 8.66 4.75 -5.35
N ARG A 5 8.16 5.15 -6.53
CA ARG A 5 8.69 4.73 -7.83
C ARG A 5 10.19 5.06 -7.97
N SER A 6 10.65 6.22 -7.47
CA SER A 6 12.05 6.63 -7.59
C SER A 6 13.01 5.88 -6.66
N LYS A 7 12.56 5.44 -5.48
CA LYS A 7 13.33 4.55 -4.58
C LYS A 7 13.20 3.06 -4.92
N ILE A 8 12.19 2.68 -5.70
CA ILE A 8 12.03 1.35 -6.29
C ILE A 8 13.04 1.12 -7.46
N HIS A 9 13.90 2.10 -7.79
CA HIS A 9 14.92 1.97 -8.83
C HIS A 9 16.31 1.49 -8.36
N GLY A 10 16.50 1.19 -7.07
CA GLY A 10 17.70 0.46 -6.64
C GLY A 10 17.69 -0.98 -7.17
N ALA A 11 18.87 -1.58 -7.40
CA ALA A 11 18.94 -2.99 -7.78
C ALA A 11 18.16 -3.87 -6.78
N GLY A 12 17.20 -4.67 -7.27
CA GLY A 12 16.35 -5.54 -6.45
C GLY A 12 15.24 -4.83 -5.65
N ALA A 13 14.98 -3.53 -5.89
CA ALA A 13 13.97 -2.80 -5.13
C ALA A 13 12.52 -3.20 -5.49
N THR A 14 12.29 -3.73 -6.70
CA THR A 14 11.03 -4.37 -7.12
C THR A 14 10.93 -5.86 -6.76
N GLN A 15 12.01 -6.48 -6.28
CA GLN A 15 12.04 -7.92 -6.06
C GLN A 15 11.66 -8.29 -4.63
N ALA A 16 10.88 -9.37 -4.53
CA ALA A 16 10.55 -10.06 -3.29
C ALA A 16 10.08 -9.09 -2.18
N VAL A 17 9.17 -8.19 -2.55
CA VAL A 17 8.60 -7.16 -1.70
C VAL A 17 7.50 -7.78 -0.85
N ASN A 18 7.48 -7.48 0.46
CA ASN A 18 6.37 -7.89 1.32
C ASN A 18 5.23 -6.89 1.17
N LEU A 19 4.03 -7.42 0.95
CA LEU A 19 2.88 -6.67 0.49
C LEU A 19 1.65 -6.99 1.34
N VAL A 20 0.79 -5.99 1.47
CA VAL A 20 -0.59 -6.12 1.94
C VAL A 20 -1.47 -5.89 0.73
N VAL A 21 -2.24 -6.89 0.34
CA VAL A 21 -3.23 -6.77 -0.75
C VAL A 21 -4.62 -6.73 -0.13
N MET A 22 -5.32 -5.62 -0.30
CA MET A 22 -6.68 -5.43 0.22
C MET A 22 -7.70 -5.63 -0.90
N ALA A 23 -8.59 -6.61 -0.71
CA ALA A 23 -9.75 -6.87 -1.55
C ALA A 23 -11.02 -6.44 -0.81
N PHE A 24 -11.76 -5.49 -1.37
CA PHE A 24 -13.01 -5.01 -0.80
C PHE A 24 -14.20 -5.62 -1.54
N HIS A 25 -15.27 -5.94 -0.82
CA HIS A 25 -16.42 -6.67 -1.38
C HIS A 25 -17.16 -5.90 -2.47
N ASP A 26 -17.14 -4.57 -2.41
CA ASP A 26 -17.81 -3.67 -3.36
C ASP A 26 -16.93 -3.25 -4.55
N ARG A 27 -15.71 -3.81 -4.66
CA ARG A 27 -14.70 -3.39 -5.65
C ARG A 27 -14.49 -4.41 -6.76
N PHE A 28 -15.51 -4.57 -7.59
CA PHE A 28 -15.44 -5.43 -8.76
C PHE A 28 -16.13 -4.83 -9.99
N ALA A 29 -15.83 -5.39 -11.15
CA ALA A 29 -16.59 -5.19 -12.37
C ALA A 29 -17.21 -6.52 -12.79
N SER A 30 -18.46 -6.46 -13.25
CA SER A 30 -19.18 -7.60 -13.83
C SER A 30 -19.49 -7.37 -15.30
N ASP A 31 -19.73 -8.45 -16.04
CA ASP A 31 -20.32 -8.41 -17.38
C ASP A 31 -21.84 -8.18 -17.33
N ALA A 32 -22.49 -8.19 -18.50
CA ALA A 32 -23.93 -7.97 -18.63
C ALA A 32 -24.75 -9.10 -17.98
N GLU A 33 -24.15 -10.28 -17.87
CA GLU A 33 -24.70 -11.50 -17.28
C GLU A 33 -24.49 -11.54 -15.75
N GLY A 34 -23.75 -10.57 -15.20
CA GLY A 34 -23.49 -10.43 -13.77
C GLY A 34 -22.26 -11.19 -13.26
N ALA A 35 -21.53 -11.90 -14.12
CA ALA A 35 -20.32 -12.60 -13.74
C ALA A 35 -19.16 -11.63 -13.50
N VAL A 36 -18.41 -11.86 -12.42
CA VAL A 36 -17.29 -11.00 -12.02
C VAL A 36 -16.14 -11.15 -13.01
N THR A 37 -15.80 -10.07 -13.72
CA THR A 37 -14.72 -10.05 -14.71
C THR A 37 -13.44 -9.42 -14.18
N ALA A 38 -13.52 -8.65 -13.09
CA ALA A 38 -12.35 -8.08 -12.44
C ALA A 38 -12.60 -7.66 -11.00
N HIS A 39 -11.53 -7.69 -10.20
CA HIS A 39 -11.46 -7.08 -8.88
C HIS A 39 -10.49 -5.88 -8.91
N TYR A 40 -10.81 -4.84 -8.15
CA TYR A 40 -9.95 -3.68 -7.98
C TYR A 40 -9.26 -3.73 -6.62
N LEU A 41 -8.04 -4.26 -6.60
CA LEU A 41 -7.28 -4.53 -5.36
C LEU A 41 -6.38 -3.34 -5.02
N ASP A 42 -6.38 -2.92 -3.75
CA ASP A 42 -5.43 -1.94 -3.22
C ASP A 42 -4.21 -2.68 -2.65
N ALA A 43 -3.12 -2.66 -3.41
CA ALA A 43 -1.87 -3.29 -3.02
C ALA A 43 -0.90 -2.24 -2.45
N ARG A 44 -0.35 -2.56 -1.29
CA ARG A 44 0.56 -1.68 -0.54
C ARG A 44 1.79 -2.45 -0.07
N VAL A 45 2.90 -1.75 0.09
CA VAL A 45 4.07 -2.28 0.79
C VAL A 45 3.70 -2.50 2.26
N HIS A 46 4.07 -3.65 2.81
CA HIS A 46 3.83 -3.97 4.21
C HIS A 46 4.55 -2.95 5.11
N PRO A 47 3.93 -2.43 6.19
CA PRO A 47 4.58 -1.44 7.07
C PRO A 47 5.87 -1.96 7.74
N GLY A 48 5.94 -3.28 7.96
CA GLY A 48 7.16 -3.97 8.42
C GLY A 48 8.19 -4.31 7.34
N ASP A 49 7.95 -4.03 6.05
CA ASP A 49 8.96 -4.26 5.02
C ASP A 49 10.11 -3.27 5.19
N ARG A 50 11.35 -3.71 4.96
CA ARG A 50 12.55 -2.86 5.01
C ARG A 50 12.48 -1.58 4.16
N ARG A 51 11.60 -1.54 3.15
CA ARG A 51 11.41 -0.40 2.25
C ARG A 51 10.39 0.62 2.77
N ALA A 52 9.55 0.26 3.74
CA ALA A 52 8.47 1.10 4.26
C ALA A 52 8.94 2.29 5.14
N PRO A 53 9.99 2.17 5.99
CA PRO A 53 10.46 3.30 6.79
C PRO A 53 10.79 4.54 5.96
N GLY A 54 10.29 5.70 6.40
CA GLY A 54 10.51 6.99 5.73
C GLY A 54 9.66 7.24 4.48
N GLN A 55 8.73 6.34 4.15
CA GLN A 55 7.84 6.49 2.99
C GLN A 55 6.54 7.20 3.37
N THR A 56 6.21 8.28 2.65
CA THR A 56 4.97 9.06 2.91
C THR A 56 3.73 8.55 2.16
N SER A 57 3.88 7.42 1.47
CA SER A 57 2.85 6.57 0.88
C SER A 57 3.41 5.15 0.87
N LEU A 58 2.57 4.13 1.08
CA LEU A 58 2.92 2.72 0.89
C LEU A 58 2.16 2.10 -0.30
N ALA A 59 1.24 2.83 -0.92
CA ALA A 59 0.44 2.32 -2.03
C ALA A 59 1.28 2.17 -3.30
N LEU A 60 1.12 1.04 -4.00
CA LEU A 60 1.78 0.80 -5.28
C LEU A 60 1.16 1.65 -6.41
N VAL A 61 -0.16 1.83 -6.37
CA VAL A 61 -0.90 2.73 -7.24
C VAL A 61 -1.29 3.98 -6.47
N SER A 62 -1.04 5.15 -7.07
CA SER A 62 -1.48 6.44 -6.52
C SER A 62 -2.10 7.26 -7.64
N LYS A 63 -3.43 7.27 -7.73
CA LYS A 63 -4.14 8.16 -8.67
C LYS A 63 -4.34 9.50 -7.98
N LYS A 64 -3.50 10.48 -8.34
CA LYS A 64 -3.61 11.88 -7.87
C LYS A 64 -4.55 12.75 -8.71
N GLY A 65 -5.05 12.24 -9.83
CA GLY A 65 -5.93 12.96 -10.75
C GLY A 65 -7.34 12.40 -10.68
N THR A 66 -8.30 13.30 -10.49
CA THR A 66 -9.75 13.06 -10.37
C THR A 66 -10.14 12.21 -9.16
N ARG A 67 -10.96 12.81 -8.27
CA ARG A 67 -11.64 12.10 -7.18
C ARG A 67 -12.36 10.91 -7.83
N SER A 68 -11.82 9.71 -7.65
CA SER A 68 -12.46 8.49 -8.14
C SER A 68 -13.87 8.52 -7.60
N THR A 69 -14.87 8.63 -8.48
CA THR A 69 -16.30 8.61 -8.13
C THR A 69 -16.66 7.31 -7.43
N THR A 70 -15.82 6.29 -7.57
CA THR A 70 -15.93 4.97 -6.94
C THR A 70 -15.02 4.78 -5.72
N GLY A 71 -14.19 5.75 -5.33
CA GLY A 71 -13.30 5.65 -4.16
C GLY A 71 -12.08 4.71 -4.33
N PHE A 72 -11.75 4.28 -5.56
CA PHE A 72 -10.68 3.32 -5.87
C PHE A 72 -9.31 3.96 -6.11
N ALA A 73 -8.97 5.04 -5.39
CA ALA A 73 -7.84 5.91 -5.73
C ALA A 73 -6.45 5.21 -5.75
N ASN A 74 -6.31 4.04 -5.12
CA ASN A 74 -5.06 3.29 -5.03
C ASN A 74 -5.19 1.84 -5.52
N SER A 75 -6.19 1.52 -6.34
CA SER A 75 -6.46 0.14 -6.76
C SER A 75 -6.07 -0.13 -8.22
N ALA A 76 -5.53 -1.33 -8.46
CA ALA A 76 -5.27 -1.88 -9.79
C ALA A 76 -6.26 -3.00 -10.12
N ARG A 77 -6.50 -3.22 -11.42
CA ARG A 77 -7.39 -4.26 -11.92
C ARG A 77 -6.68 -5.62 -11.88
N TYR A 78 -7.34 -6.63 -11.31
CA TYR A 78 -6.92 -8.03 -11.32
C TYR A 78 -8.07 -8.93 -11.79
N THR A 79 -7.76 -10.04 -12.44
CA THR A 79 -8.76 -11.06 -12.79
C THR A 79 -9.15 -11.90 -11.56
N PRO A 80 -10.28 -12.62 -11.58
CA PRO A 80 -10.63 -13.56 -10.51
C PRO A 80 -9.54 -14.61 -10.25
N LEU A 81 -8.90 -15.13 -11.29
CA LEU A 81 -7.79 -16.09 -11.15
C LEU A 81 -6.56 -15.47 -10.46
N GLN A 82 -6.29 -14.20 -10.72
CA GLN A 82 -5.20 -13.48 -10.06
C GLN A 82 -5.50 -13.25 -8.58
N LEU A 83 -6.73 -12.90 -8.23
CA LEU A 83 -7.15 -12.81 -6.82
C LEU A 83 -7.02 -14.18 -6.14
N ALA A 84 -7.54 -15.25 -6.75
CA ALA A 84 -7.43 -16.61 -6.19
C ALA A 84 -5.97 -17.03 -5.96
N SER A 85 -5.05 -16.64 -6.85
CA SER A 85 -3.61 -16.90 -6.67
C SER A 85 -3.03 -16.14 -5.47
N ILE A 86 -3.48 -14.92 -5.21
CA ILE A 86 -3.08 -14.11 -4.05
C ILE A 86 -3.61 -14.73 -2.76
N GLU A 87 -4.88 -15.14 -2.75
CA GLU A 87 -5.50 -15.83 -1.62
C GLU A 87 -4.76 -17.11 -1.28
N GLN A 88 -4.45 -17.93 -2.29
CA GLN A 88 -3.70 -19.17 -2.13
C GLN A 88 -2.30 -18.92 -1.56
N ALA A 89 -1.60 -17.88 -2.04
CA ALA A 89 -0.25 -17.56 -1.57
C ALA A 89 -0.23 -17.00 -0.14
N ALA A 90 -1.29 -16.30 0.27
CA ALA A 90 -1.43 -15.78 1.63
C ALA A 90 -1.70 -16.89 2.65
N ALA A 91 -2.37 -17.96 2.24
CA ALA A 91 -2.81 -19.05 3.11
C ALA A 91 -3.55 -18.49 4.34
N ASP A 92 -3.01 -18.70 5.54
CA ASP A 92 -3.60 -18.24 6.80
C ASP A 92 -3.22 -16.79 7.15
N ASN A 93 -2.31 -16.15 6.40
CA ASN A 93 -1.91 -14.76 6.62
C ASN A 93 -2.94 -13.79 6.03
N VAL A 94 -4.12 -13.79 6.64
CA VAL A 94 -5.31 -13.06 6.20
C VAL A 94 -5.98 -12.38 7.37
N THR A 95 -6.58 -11.23 7.14
CA THR A 95 -7.42 -10.54 8.14
C THR A 95 -8.65 -9.93 7.48
N ASP A 96 -9.73 -9.81 8.24
CA ASP A 96 -10.94 -9.15 7.79
C ASP A 96 -10.78 -7.63 7.91
N LEU A 97 -11.23 -6.93 6.87
CA LEU A 97 -11.28 -5.47 6.87
C LEU A 97 -12.67 -5.06 7.35
N THR A 98 -12.75 -4.39 8.48
CA THR A 98 -14.02 -3.91 9.05
C THR A 98 -14.22 -2.41 8.81
N ASP A 99 -15.45 -1.93 8.76
CA ASP A 99 -15.74 -0.50 8.83
C ASP A 99 -15.87 -0.03 10.30
N ALA A 100 -16.16 1.26 10.50
CA ALA A 100 -16.33 1.83 11.83
C ALA A 100 -17.52 1.23 12.62
N SER A 101 -18.45 0.54 11.95
CA SER A 101 -19.57 -0.17 12.57
C SER A 101 -19.23 -1.62 12.93
N GLY A 102 -18.01 -2.08 12.61
CA GLY A 102 -17.58 -3.47 12.81
C GLY A 102 -18.03 -4.41 11.69
N LYS A 103 -18.66 -3.92 10.62
CA LYS A 103 -19.08 -4.74 9.49
C LYS A 103 -17.87 -5.09 8.62
N VAL A 104 -17.74 -6.36 8.25
CA VAL A 104 -16.71 -6.79 7.28
C VAL A 104 -17.03 -6.22 5.90
N ILE A 105 -16.10 -5.43 5.37
CA ILE A 105 -16.16 -4.76 4.06
C ILE A 105 -15.14 -5.31 3.06
N GLY A 106 -14.30 -6.25 3.49
CA GLY A 106 -13.30 -6.88 2.65
C GLY A 106 -12.34 -7.76 3.44
N ARG A 107 -11.25 -8.17 2.79
CA ARG A 107 -10.17 -8.96 3.38
C ARG A 107 -8.82 -8.41 2.93
N ALA A 108 -7.83 -8.50 3.82
CA ALA A 108 -6.44 -8.22 3.50
C ALA A 108 -5.62 -9.52 3.50
N PHE A 109 -4.70 -9.60 2.56
CA PHE A 109 -3.84 -10.76 2.32
C PHE A 109 -2.39 -10.33 2.44
N GLY A 110 -1.62 -11.02 3.30
CA GLY A 110 -0.18 -10.88 3.37
C GLY A 110 0.49 -11.75 2.33
N VAL A 111 1.21 -11.14 1.38
CA VAL A 111 1.96 -11.88 0.36
C VAL A 111 3.33 -11.27 0.11
N ARG A 112 4.24 -12.06 -0.45
CA ARG A 112 5.53 -11.62 -0.97
C ARG A 112 5.56 -11.82 -2.48
N ALA A 113 5.96 -10.80 -3.22
CA ALA A 113 6.04 -10.89 -4.69
C ALA A 113 7.01 -9.88 -5.28
N ASP A 114 7.38 -10.12 -6.53
CA ASP A 114 7.99 -9.10 -7.37
C ASP A 114 6.93 -8.08 -7.83
N LEU A 115 7.40 -6.88 -8.15
CA LEU A 115 6.59 -5.81 -8.71
C LEU A 115 6.88 -5.66 -10.20
N LEU A 116 5.84 -5.41 -10.98
CA LEU A 116 5.96 -5.10 -12.41
C LEU A 116 5.18 -3.83 -12.75
N ILE A 117 5.49 -3.24 -13.90
CA ILE A 117 4.74 -2.11 -14.44
C ILE A 117 3.70 -2.66 -15.41
N ASN A 118 2.42 -2.35 -15.17
CA ASN A 118 1.32 -2.66 -16.07
C ASN A 118 0.51 -1.38 -16.33
N SER A 119 0.35 -1.01 -17.60
CA SER A 119 -0.39 0.19 -18.01
C SER A 119 0.01 1.48 -17.26
N GLY A 120 1.29 1.63 -16.92
CA GLY A 120 1.82 2.81 -16.21
C GLY A 120 1.69 2.77 -14.68
N ASP A 121 1.09 1.71 -14.14
CA ASP A 121 0.95 1.47 -12.70
C ASP A 121 1.90 0.37 -12.23
N VAL A 122 2.43 0.52 -11.01
CA VAL A 122 3.19 -0.54 -10.34
C VAL A 122 2.19 -1.50 -9.71
N VAL A 123 2.28 -2.78 -10.07
CA VAL A 123 1.33 -3.82 -9.65
C VAL A 123 2.06 -5.08 -9.18
N VAL A 124 1.34 -5.94 -8.48
CA VAL A 124 1.85 -7.21 -7.96
C VAL A 124 2.03 -8.19 -9.12
N ASN A 125 3.22 -8.78 -9.25
CA ASN A 125 3.45 -9.87 -10.16
C ASN A 125 2.89 -11.18 -9.58
N THR A 126 1.70 -11.57 -10.03
CA THR A 126 1.02 -12.76 -9.53
C THR A 126 1.72 -14.07 -9.89
N LYS A 127 2.73 -14.05 -10.78
CA LYS A 127 3.53 -15.24 -11.13
C LYS A 127 4.65 -15.54 -10.13
N THR A 128 4.99 -14.58 -9.28
CA THR A 128 6.09 -14.67 -8.31
C THR A 128 5.57 -14.66 -6.87
N LEU A 129 4.30 -14.99 -6.67
CA LEU A 129 3.67 -14.99 -5.36
C LEU A 129 4.30 -16.05 -4.46
N ALA A 130 4.61 -15.63 -3.24
CA ALA A 130 5.09 -16.45 -2.16
C ALA A 130 4.44 -15.98 -0.85
N PRO A 131 4.38 -16.83 0.18
CA PRO A 131 3.97 -16.40 1.51
C PRO A 131 4.96 -15.35 2.06
N THR A 132 4.43 -14.37 2.79
CA THR A 132 5.24 -13.43 3.60
C THR A 132 5.18 -13.85 5.07
N GLU A 133 6.29 -13.70 5.77
CA GLU A 133 6.39 -13.90 7.22
C GLU A 133 5.82 -12.71 8.01
N LEU A 134 5.59 -11.57 7.33
CA LEU A 134 5.01 -10.39 7.96
C LEU A 134 3.49 -10.53 8.06
N SER A 135 2.99 -10.56 9.30
CA SER A 135 1.56 -10.74 9.59
C SER A 135 0.74 -9.51 9.18
N VAL A 136 -0.41 -9.76 8.54
CA VAL A 136 -1.45 -8.74 8.33
C VAL A 136 -2.51 -8.73 9.43
N GLY A 137 -2.35 -9.57 10.46
CA GLY A 137 -3.21 -9.55 11.64
C GLY A 137 -3.00 -8.31 12.52
N GLU A 138 -3.66 -8.32 13.67
CA GLU A 138 -3.42 -7.31 14.71
C GLU A 138 -1.96 -7.37 15.17
N ASP A 139 -1.37 -6.19 15.42
CA ASP A 139 -0.04 -6.12 16.03
C ASP A 139 -0.11 -6.29 17.55
N ALA A 140 1.06 -6.20 18.21
CA ALA A 140 1.16 -6.31 19.67
C ALA A 140 0.33 -5.24 20.43
N ASP A 141 -0.04 -4.15 19.77
CA ASP A 141 -0.84 -3.06 20.33
C ASP A 141 -2.35 -3.22 19.98
N GLY A 142 -2.75 -4.33 19.34
CA GLY A 142 -4.11 -4.59 18.91
C GLY A 142 -4.57 -3.78 17.70
N ARG A 143 -3.64 -3.22 16.91
CA ARG A 143 -3.97 -2.38 15.75
C ARG A 143 -4.13 -3.20 14.51
N ASP A 144 -5.21 -2.94 13.76
CA ASP A 144 -5.42 -3.55 12.43
C ASP A 144 -4.35 -3.09 11.42
N ILE A 145 -4.21 -3.85 10.33
CA ILE A 145 -3.19 -3.56 9.30
C ILE A 145 -3.36 -2.17 8.65
N ARG A 146 -4.58 -1.62 8.60
CA ARG A 146 -4.81 -0.28 8.03
C ARG A 146 -4.36 0.83 8.97
N ALA A 147 -4.54 0.65 10.28
CA ALA A 147 -4.02 1.53 11.32
C ALA A 147 -2.48 1.49 11.31
N GLN A 148 -1.88 0.29 11.26
CA GLN A 148 -0.42 0.13 11.12
C GLN A 148 0.14 0.87 9.88
N ILE A 149 -0.51 0.74 8.72
CA ILE A 149 -0.15 1.46 7.49
C ILE A 149 -0.27 2.99 7.68
N THR A 150 -1.35 3.45 8.31
CA THR A 150 -1.62 4.88 8.54
C THR A 150 -0.59 5.49 9.46
N ASP A 151 -0.24 4.81 10.55
CA ASP A 151 0.76 5.24 11.52
C ASP A 151 2.15 5.31 10.89
N SER A 152 2.54 4.29 10.12
CA SER A 152 3.81 4.29 9.37
C SER A 152 3.93 5.50 8.45
N VAL A 153 2.88 5.81 7.70
CA VAL A 153 2.86 6.96 6.78
C VAL A 153 2.84 8.29 7.54
N ALA A 154 2.09 8.38 8.65
CA ALA A 154 2.01 9.58 9.47
C ALA A 154 3.37 9.90 10.13
N ALA A 155 4.03 8.88 10.68
CA ALA A 155 5.38 9.00 11.25
C ALA A 155 6.39 9.51 10.21
N ALA A 156 6.38 8.93 9.00
CA ALA A 156 7.23 9.39 7.91
C ALA A 156 6.96 10.84 7.49
N ARG A 157 5.69 11.27 7.49
CA ARG A 157 5.33 12.67 7.21
C ARG A 157 5.84 13.62 8.28
N ARG A 158 5.61 13.31 9.56
CA ARG A 158 6.12 14.13 10.68
C ARG A 158 7.64 14.26 10.64
N ALA A 159 8.36 13.16 10.41
CA ALA A 159 9.82 13.18 10.29
C ALA A 159 10.30 14.06 9.13
N ARG A 160 9.63 13.98 7.97
CA ARG A 160 9.94 14.83 6.81
C ARG A 160 9.66 16.30 7.08
N ASP A 161 8.53 16.60 7.72
CA ASP A 161 8.13 17.98 8.01
C ASP A 161 9.05 18.61 9.07
N ALA A 162 9.48 17.84 10.09
CA ALA A 162 10.50 18.25 11.06
C ALA A 162 11.86 18.51 10.39
N ALA A 163 12.31 17.62 9.49
CA ALA A 163 13.54 17.81 8.73
C ALA A 163 13.46 19.07 7.85
N ARG A 164 12.30 19.35 7.26
CA ARG A 164 12.08 20.58 6.47
C ARG A 164 12.13 21.83 7.35
N ALA A 165 11.57 21.79 8.56
CA ALA A 165 11.63 22.91 9.50
C ALA A 165 13.07 23.21 9.95
N LEU A 166 13.88 22.18 10.23
CA LEU A 166 15.29 22.32 10.60
C LEU A 166 16.19 22.89 9.49
N VAL A 167 15.81 22.70 8.22
CA VAL A 167 16.49 23.31 7.06
C VAL A 167 16.01 24.75 6.80
N SER A 168 14.87 25.16 7.39
CA SER A 168 14.26 26.48 7.12
C SER A 168 14.66 27.59 8.10
N GLU A 169 15.38 27.31 9.20
CA GLU A 169 16.02 28.32 10.07
C GLU A 169 17.34 27.79 10.68
N PRO A 170 18.42 28.62 10.90
CA PRO A 170 18.44 30.08 10.93
C PRO A 170 19.43 30.73 9.94
N ALA A 171 18.96 31.72 9.17
CA ALA A 171 19.82 32.69 8.46
C ALA A 171 19.33 34.12 8.71
N GLY A 172 18.97 34.41 9.97
CA GLY A 172 18.30 35.64 10.34
C GLY A 172 18.68 36.17 11.72
N ASP A 173 19.95 36.09 12.13
CA ASP A 173 20.46 36.99 13.19
C ASP A 173 22.00 37.04 13.21
N ALA A 174 22.62 37.82 12.31
CA ALA A 174 24.06 38.13 12.39
C ALA A 174 24.48 39.44 11.69
N LEU A 175 23.56 40.39 11.46
CA LEU A 175 23.88 41.68 10.83
C LEU A 175 23.08 42.83 11.48
N ALA A 176 23.11 42.90 12.81
CA ALA A 176 22.72 44.09 13.55
C ALA A 176 23.67 44.30 14.72
N ARG A 177 24.89 44.78 14.41
CA ARG A 177 25.77 45.59 15.28
C ARG A 177 27.14 45.76 14.60
N ARG A 178 27.30 46.87 13.88
CA ARG A 178 28.53 47.68 13.89
C ARG A 178 28.26 49.05 13.31
#